data_AF-A0A9P6XMC2-F1
#
_entry.id   AF-A0A9P6XMC2-F1
#
_cell.length_a   1.000
_cell.length_b   1.000
_cell.length_c   1.000
_cell.angle_alpha   90.00
_cell.angle_beta   90.00
_cell.angle_gamma   90.00
#
_symmetry.space_group_name_H-M   'P 1'
#
loop_
_entity.id
_entity.type
_entity.pdbx_description
1 polymer ?
#
loop_
_entity_poly.entity_id
_entity_poly.type
_entity_poly.pdbx_seq_one_letter_code
_entity_poly.pdbx_strand_id
1 'polypeptide(L)'
;MLVEKSKDEDVHMKEANTKRDYVRYTVQDKARFFDLKIEKCPSAAAAAKQLGIHIRTAQRWVQQYNKCPDNIFDSCNRVGRKCILTDEHKRSIVPYC
;
A
#
# COMPACT_ATOMS: atom_id res chain seq x y z
N MET A 1 14.29 59.13 -4.35
CA MET A 1 13.57 58.11 -5.16
C MET A 1 12.97 57.11 -4.19
N LEU A 2 11.64 56.95 -4.24
CA LEU A 2 10.87 56.13 -3.30
C LEU A 2 10.86 54.70 -3.86
N VAL A 3 11.57 53.78 -3.20
CA VAL A 3 11.60 52.36 -3.61
C VAL A 3 10.37 51.68 -3.05
N GLU A 4 9.40 51.46 -3.94
CA GLU A 4 8.17 50.74 -3.71
C GLU A 4 8.50 49.25 -3.54
N LYS A 5 8.29 48.71 -2.33
CA LYS A 5 8.51 47.28 -2.06
C LYS A 5 7.35 46.49 -2.66
N SER A 6 7.64 45.68 -3.67
CA SER A 6 6.73 44.72 -4.28
C SER A 6 6.17 43.77 -3.21
N LYS A 7 4.85 43.57 -3.25
CA LYS A 7 4.15 42.57 -2.46
C LYS A 7 4.65 41.19 -2.91
N ASP A 8 5.44 40.57 -2.06
CA ASP A 8 5.81 39.17 -2.15
C ASP A 8 4.52 38.38 -1.86
N GLU A 9 3.81 38.00 -2.91
CA GLU A 9 2.65 37.12 -2.84
C GLU A 9 3.17 35.75 -2.39
N ASP A 10 3.24 35.59 -1.06
CA ASP A 10 3.56 34.34 -0.38
C ASP A 10 2.71 33.24 -1.01
N VAL A 11 3.39 32.30 -1.68
CA VAL A 11 2.78 31.19 -2.40
C VAL A 11 2.04 30.36 -1.36
N HIS A 12 0.74 30.64 -1.21
CA HIS A 12 -0.15 29.94 -0.30
C HIS A 12 0.04 28.43 -0.45
N MET A 13 0.68 27.83 0.55
CA MET A 13 0.91 26.40 0.63
C MET A 13 -0.47 25.72 0.57
N LYS A 14 -0.74 25.04 -0.56
CA LYS A 14 -1.95 24.24 -0.76
C LYS A 14 -2.17 23.37 0.47
N GLU A 15 -3.35 23.46 1.08
CA GLU A 15 -3.73 22.67 2.25
C GLU A 15 -3.28 21.21 2.10
N ALA A 16 -2.72 20.66 3.17
CA ALA A 16 -2.26 19.29 3.21
C ALA A 16 -3.44 18.37 2.85
N ASN A 17 -3.41 17.79 1.64
CA ASN A 17 -4.40 16.82 1.19
C ASN A 17 -4.58 15.76 2.28
N THR A 18 -5.79 15.67 2.84
CA THR A 18 -6.13 14.64 3.83
C THR A 18 -5.80 13.29 3.22
N LYS A 19 -4.80 12.60 3.78
CA LYS A 19 -4.39 11.28 3.27
C LYS A 19 -5.64 10.40 3.24
N ARG A 20 -5.92 9.80 2.09
CA ARG A 20 -7.03 8.83 1.98
C ARG A 20 -6.78 7.68 2.95
N ASP A 21 -7.82 7.27 3.64
CA ASP A 21 -7.77 6.08 4.49
C ASP A 21 -7.43 4.85 3.64
N TYR A 22 -6.33 4.19 4.00
CA TYR A 22 -5.88 3.00 3.30
C TYR A 22 -6.72 1.81 3.74
N VAL A 23 -7.55 1.31 2.82
CA VAL A 23 -8.33 0.08 3.06
C VAL A 23 -7.38 -1.12 3.09
N ARG A 24 -7.33 -1.80 4.23
CA ARG A 24 -6.51 -3.00 4.44
C ARG A 24 -7.40 -4.23 4.53
N TYR A 25 -7.24 -5.16 3.58
CA TYR A 25 -7.97 -6.43 3.58
C TYR A 25 -7.26 -7.47 4.43
N THR A 26 -8.04 -8.26 5.15
CA THR A 26 -7.55 -9.35 5.99
C THR A 26 -7.35 -10.63 5.17
N VAL A 27 -6.66 -11.62 5.76
CA VAL A 27 -6.55 -12.96 5.18
C VAL A 27 -7.94 -13.61 5.05
N GLN A 28 -8.84 -13.33 6.00
CA GLN A 28 -10.22 -13.82 5.98
C GLN A 28 -11.01 -13.25 4.79
N ASP A 29 -10.87 -11.96 4.48
CA ASP A 29 -11.51 -11.35 3.31
C ASP A 29 -11.01 -12.00 2.01
N LYS A 30 -9.72 -12.33 1.96
CA LYS A 30 -9.12 -13.05 0.84
C LYS A 30 -9.67 -14.46 0.71
N ALA A 31 -9.83 -15.19 1.82
CA ALA A 31 -10.41 -16.54 1.81
C ALA A 31 -11.86 -16.51 1.33
N ARG A 32 -12.70 -15.65 1.92
CA ARG A 32 -14.10 -15.45 1.51
C ARG A 32 -14.25 -15.12 0.04
N PHE A 33 -13.31 -14.33 -0.52
CA PHE A 33 -13.29 -14.04 -1.93
C PHE A 33 -13.06 -15.28 -2.79
N PHE A 34 -12.11 -16.15 -2.43
CA PHE A 34 -11.85 -17.37 -3.19
C PHE A 34 -12.96 -18.38 -3.04
N ASP A 35 -13.54 -18.55 -1.85
CA ASP A 35 -14.70 -19.42 -1.64
C ASP A 35 -15.85 -19.00 -2.56
N LEU A 36 -16.19 -17.70 -2.56
CA LEU A 36 -17.25 -17.16 -3.41
C LEU A 36 -16.93 -17.27 -4.91
N LYS A 37 -15.67 -17.00 -5.30
CA LYS A 37 -15.24 -17.05 -6.70
C LYS A 37 -15.21 -18.48 -7.25
N ILE A 38 -14.88 -19.46 -6.43
CA ILE A 38 -14.83 -20.87 -6.83
C ILE A 38 -16.23 -21.48 -6.85
N GLU A 39 -17.05 -21.17 -5.85
CA GLU A 39 -18.38 -21.76 -5.70
C GLU A 39 -19.44 -21.15 -6.62
N LYS A 40 -19.46 -19.81 -6.78
CA LYS A 40 -20.66 -19.10 -7.26
C LYS A 40 -20.44 -18.07 -8.38
N CYS A 41 -19.24 -17.52 -8.55
CA CYS A 41 -19.05 -16.35 -9.43
C CYS A 41 -18.27 -16.66 -10.72
N PRO A 42 -18.78 -16.24 -11.90
CA PRO A 42 -18.09 -16.42 -13.18
C PRO A 42 -16.87 -15.52 -13.35
N SER A 43 -16.77 -14.43 -12.57
CA SER A 43 -15.69 -13.44 -12.68
C SER A 43 -15.24 -12.90 -11.33
N ALA A 44 -13.95 -12.61 -11.23
CA ALA A 44 -13.33 -11.95 -10.07
C ALA A 44 -13.99 -10.60 -9.75
N ALA A 45 -14.42 -9.86 -10.78
CA ALA A 45 -15.07 -8.56 -10.59
C ALA A 45 -16.46 -8.70 -9.96
N ALA A 46 -17.19 -9.76 -10.28
CA ALA A 46 -18.51 -10.04 -9.70
C ALA A 46 -18.37 -10.36 -8.20
N ALA A 47 -17.47 -11.29 -7.85
CA ALA A 47 -17.18 -11.62 -6.46
C ALA A 47 -16.67 -10.41 -5.66
N ALA A 48 -15.84 -9.57 -6.28
CA ALA A 48 -15.33 -8.35 -5.64
C ALA A 48 -16.44 -7.36 -5.31
N LYS A 49 -17.37 -7.10 -6.25
CA LYS A 49 -18.53 -6.24 -6.00
C LYS A 49 -19.42 -6.78 -4.87
N GLN A 50 -19.65 -8.08 -4.86
CA GLN A 50 -20.49 -8.73 -3.85
C GLN A 50 -19.87 -8.65 -2.45
N LEU A 51 -18.54 -8.68 -2.35
CA LEU A 51 -17.82 -8.59 -1.07
C LEU A 51 -17.35 -7.17 -0.71
N GLY A 52 -17.66 -6.16 -1.53
CA GLY A 52 -17.19 -4.78 -1.31
C GLY A 52 -15.67 -4.62 -1.46
N ILE A 53 -15.01 -5.53 -2.19
CA ILE A 53 -13.57 -5.50 -2.43
C ILE A 53 -13.29 -4.69 -3.69
N HIS A 54 -12.22 -3.89 -3.66
CA HIS A 54 -11.79 -3.15 -4.83
C HIS A 54 -11.42 -4.11 -5.96
N ILE A 55 -12.00 -3.93 -7.15
CA ILE A 55 -11.88 -4.87 -8.29
C ILE A 55 -10.40 -5.14 -8.65
N ARG A 56 -9.55 -4.11 -8.63
CA ARG A 56 -8.11 -4.25 -8.91
C ARG A 56 -7.41 -5.17 -7.90
N THR A 57 -7.85 -5.17 -6.65
CA THR A 57 -7.32 -6.05 -5.60
C THR A 57 -7.69 -7.49 -5.87
N ALA A 58 -8.96 -7.75 -6.18
CA ALA A 58 -9.45 -9.07 -6.54
C ALA A 58 -8.72 -9.65 -7.76
N GLN A 59 -8.54 -8.85 -8.82
CA GLN A 59 -7.78 -9.27 -10.00
C GLN A 59 -6.33 -9.62 -9.65
N ARG A 60 -5.68 -8.82 -8.79
CA ARG A 60 -4.32 -9.09 -8.33
C ARG A 60 -4.22 -10.40 -7.56
N TRP A 61 -5.20 -10.69 -6.70
CA TRP A 61 -5.26 -11.96 -5.97
C TRP A 61 -5.40 -13.15 -6.91
N VAL A 62 -6.26 -13.07 -7.93
CA VAL A 62 -6.41 -14.13 -8.94
C VAL A 62 -5.11 -14.32 -9.74
N GLN A 63 -4.41 -13.25 -10.10
CA GLN A 63 -3.11 -13.37 -10.76
C GLN A 63 -2.06 -14.03 -9.87
N GLN A 64 -2.06 -13.76 -8.57
CA GLN A 64 -1.18 -14.45 -7.62
C GLN A 64 -1.54 -15.94 -7.52
N TYR A 65 -2.83 -16.25 -7.41
CA TYR A 65 -3.34 -17.62 -7.40
C TYR A 65 -2.86 -18.42 -8.60
N ASN A 66 -2.97 -17.85 -9.80
CA ASN A 66 -2.55 -18.50 -11.04
C ASN A 66 -1.03 -18.72 -11.11
N LYS A 67 -0.22 -17.90 -10.41
CA LYS A 67 1.24 -18.03 -10.38
C LYS A 67 1.71 -19.07 -9.37
N CYS A 68 1.24 -18.96 -8.13
CA CYS A 68 1.59 -19.83 -7.02
C CYS A 68 0.40 -19.91 -6.05
N PRO A 69 -0.47 -20.93 -6.16
CA PRO A 69 -1.63 -21.05 -5.28
C PRO A 69 -1.23 -21.27 -3.82
N ASP A 70 -0.11 -21.97 -3.57
CA ASP A 70 0.35 -22.32 -2.21
C ASP A 70 0.74 -21.08 -1.38
N ASN A 71 1.23 -20.03 -2.04
CA ASN A 71 1.68 -18.80 -1.39
C ASN A 71 0.61 -17.70 -1.33
N ILE A 72 -0.66 -18.03 -1.59
CA ILE A 72 -1.68 -17.01 -1.75
C ILE A 72 -2.03 -16.30 -0.44
N PHE A 73 -2.07 -17.03 0.66
CA PHE A 73 -2.29 -16.47 2.00
C PHE A 73 -0.99 -16.15 2.71
N ASP A 74 0.11 -16.69 2.19
CA ASP A 74 1.40 -16.40 2.76
C ASP A 74 1.76 -14.94 2.45
N SER A 75 1.99 -14.18 3.52
CA SER A 75 2.58 -12.85 3.41
C SER A 75 4.07 -12.91 3.04
N CYS A 76 4.58 -14.15 2.88
CA CYS A 76 5.94 -14.59 2.62
C CYS A 76 6.91 -13.43 2.70
N ASN A 77 7.14 -13.06 3.97
CA ASN A 77 8.27 -12.27 4.42
C ASN A 77 8.64 -11.18 3.42
N ARG A 78 7.98 -10.02 3.55
CA ARG A 78 8.68 -8.76 3.27
C ARG A 78 9.84 -8.67 4.26
N VAL A 79 10.86 -9.53 4.11
CA VAL A 79 12.19 -9.29 4.58
C VAL A 79 12.47 -7.92 3.99
N GLY A 80 12.43 -6.90 4.85
CA GLY A 80 12.70 -5.55 4.43
C GLY A 80 14.00 -5.57 3.64
N ARG A 81 14.20 -4.58 2.75
CA ARG A 81 15.53 -4.43 2.15
C ARG A 81 16.56 -4.52 3.27
N LYS A 82 17.53 -5.41 3.11
CA LYS A 82 18.62 -5.58 4.07
C LYS A 82 19.15 -4.17 4.39
N CYS A 83 19.24 -3.84 5.67
CA CYS A 83 19.68 -2.51 6.07
C CYS A 83 21.04 -2.24 5.43
N ILE A 84 21.16 -1.16 4.68
CA ILE A 84 22.42 -0.78 4.02
C ILE A 84 23.48 -0.47 5.09
N LEU A 85 23.04 0.04 6.24
CA LEU A 85 23.87 0.34 7.38
C LEU A 85 24.09 -0.91 8.24
N THR A 86 25.29 -1.49 8.15
CA THR A 86 25.74 -2.57 9.05
C THR A 86 25.94 -2.03 10.48
N ASP A 87 26.00 -2.92 11.47
CA ASP A 87 26.17 -2.51 12.87
C ASP A 87 27.51 -1.80 13.13
N GLU A 88 28.53 -2.04 12.29
CA GLU A 88 29.79 -1.29 12.31
C GLU A 88 29.58 0.20 12.02
N HIS A 89 28.81 0.52 10.98
CA HIS A 89 28.50 1.91 10.64
C HIS A 89 27.67 2.62 11.74
N LYS A 90 26.86 1.87 12.50
CA LYS A 90 26.11 2.43 13.63
C LYS A 90 27.01 2.74 14.82
N ARG A 91 28.05 1.94 15.04
CA ARG A 91 29.04 2.14 16.13
C ARG A 91 29.95 3.34 15.88
N SER A 92 30.19 3.71 14.63
CA SER A 92 30.95 4.92 14.27
C SER A 92 30.15 6.22 14.40
N ILE A 93 28.85 6.16 14.71
CA ILE A 93 28.05 7.35 14.98
C ILE A 93 28.42 7.84 16.38
N VAL A 94 29.27 8.87 16.45
CA VAL A 94 29.53 9.58 17.70
C VAL A 94 28.33 10.47 17.97
N PRO A 95 27.59 10.26 19.08
CA PRO A 95 26.56 11.20 19.49
C PRO A 95 27.27 12.50 19.89
N TYR A 96 27.03 13.57 19.14
CA TYR A 96 27.37 14.91 19.60
C TYR A 96 26.38 15.29 20.70
N CYS A 97 26.89 15.50 21.92
CA CYS A 97 26.20 16.17 23.02
C CYS A 97 26.48 17.67 22.98
#